data_AF-A0AAE1KE47-F1
#
_entry.id   AF-A0AAE1KE47-F1
#
_cell.length_a   1.000
_cell.length_b   1.000
_cell.length_c   1.000
_cell.angle_alpha   90.00
_cell.angle_beta   90.00
_cell.angle_gamma   90.00
#
_symmetry.space_group_name_H-M   'P 1'
#
loop_
_entity.id
_entity.type
_entity.pdbx_description
1 polymer ?
#
loop_
_entity_poly.entity_id
_entity_poly.type
_entity_poly.pdbx_seq_one_letter_code
_entity_poly.pdbx_strand_id
1 'polypeptide(L)'
;MNYGQVYKQYFSAIEDRIKNVQQKYEGWIMRLYHNTSESNSVVRGMLCRLYCQYPIFDPCQVNHIYFPIGYKSKFRPPSPTLDHTSSTTTTTHKSTKQMVSKEYGEFIDNNEGRGSNLETVAPEESRQTTRKLSAYHKSIYKAKRRSYGEAFVGKMWRFLPMADPLVSEFLVRDIDSVILSREVAAVNQWLANSTALVHIMRDHPSHNGLILAGMWGGSRTRGGAKLTSMLAAMARWPPRDVWDYDQALLRREVWPEVLDSLLAHDSYFCANPHFQSHHRSAPFPTRRKGRYFVGWGPLRNHELPSISICPHQCRPPDHQDWTLC
;
A
#
# COMPACT_ATOMS: atom_id res chain seq x y z
N MET A 1 13.92 27.08 -9.70
CA MET A 1 14.14 26.37 -11.00
C MET A 1 12.92 26.62 -11.89
N ASN A 2 13.07 26.63 -13.21
CA ASN A 2 11.92 26.67 -14.13
C ASN A 2 11.23 25.29 -14.17
N TYR A 3 9.90 25.24 -14.29
CA TYR A 3 9.10 24.02 -14.40
C TYR A 3 9.67 23.01 -15.41
N GLY A 4 10.09 23.50 -16.59
CA GLY A 4 10.70 22.65 -17.64
C GLY A 4 12.07 22.03 -17.27
N GLN A 5 12.78 22.62 -16.31
CA GLN A 5 14.05 22.08 -15.78
C GLN A 5 13.79 20.97 -14.76
N VAL A 6 12.83 21.18 -13.85
CA VAL A 6 12.37 20.17 -12.89
C VAL A 6 11.81 18.94 -13.61
N TYR A 7 11.03 19.15 -14.67
CA TYR A 7 10.56 18.07 -15.54
C TYR A 7 11.72 17.23 -16.08
N LYS A 8 12.71 17.85 -16.73
CA LYS A 8 13.86 17.14 -17.31
C LYS A 8 14.61 16.31 -16.27
N GLN A 9 14.85 16.86 -15.08
CA GLN A 9 15.52 16.17 -13.96
C GLN A 9 14.71 14.97 -13.43
N TYR A 10 13.39 15.10 -13.33
CA TYR A 10 12.52 14.01 -12.88
C TYR A 10 12.49 12.85 -13.89
N PHE A 11 12.38 13.14 -15.19
CA PHE A 11 12.37 12.10 -16.23
C PHE A 11 13.73 11.45 -16.46
N SER A 12 14.85 12.18 -16.35
CA SER A 12 16.17 11.55 -16.36
C SER A 12 16.38 10.63 -15.15
N ALA A 13 15.89 11.03 -13.97
CA ALA A 13 15.95 10.17 -12.79
C ALA A 13 15.22 8.84 -13.02
N ILE A 14 14.00 8.85 -13.58
CA ILE A 14 13.27 7.63 -13.95
C ILE A 14 14.10 6.76 -14.89
N GLU A 15 14.64 7.31 -15.98
CA GLU A 15 15.42 6.53 -16.95
C GLU A 15 16.68 5.90 -16.31
N ASP A 16 17.38 6.65 -15.47
CA ASP A 16 18.53 6.15 -14.74
C ASP A 16 18.14 5.09 -13.69
N ARG A 17 16.95 5.18 -13.08
CA ARG A 17 16.41 4.14 -12.19
C ARG A 17 16.13 2.86 -12.97
N ILE A 18 15.53 2.94 -14.16
CA ILE A 18 15.28 1.78 -15.03
C ILE A 18 16.60 1.08 -15.36
N LYS A 19 17.61 1.82 -15.84
CA LYS A 19 18.97 1.28 -16.10
C LYS A 19 19.58 0.63 -14.86
N ASN A 20 19.39 1.22 -13.68
CA ASN A 20 19.91 0.68 -12.42
C ASN A 20 19.21 -0.62 -12.00
N VAL A 21 17.88 -0.73 -12.17
CA VAL A 21 17.13 -1.97 -11.92
C VAL A 21 17.59 -3.05 -12.90
N GLN A 22 17.63 -2.76 -14.19
CA GLN A 22 18.08 -3.69 -15.24
C GLN A 22 19.51 -4.23 -15.01
N GLN A 23 20.40 -3.44 -14.39
CA GLN A 23 21.78 -3.83 -14.07
C GLN A 23 21.96 -4.57 -12.74
N LYS A 24 20.93 -4.64 -11.87
CA LYS A 24 21.10 -5.06 -10.46
C LYS A 24 20.04 -6.00 -9.92
N TYR A 25 18.86 -5.99 -10.53
CA TYR A 25 17.71 -6.83 -10.20
C TYR A 25 17.26 -7.52 -11.48
N GLU A 26 18.06 -8.48 -11.93
CA GLU A 26 17.76 -9.30 -13.10
C GLU A 26 16.43 -10.05 -12.92
N GLY A 27 15.57 -10.02 -13.93
CA GLY A 27 14.21 -10.58 -13.87
C GLY A 27 13.15 -9.69 -13.20
N TRP A 28 13.52 -8.53 -12.61
CA TRP A 28 12.55 -7.63 -11.97
C TRP A 28 12.00 -6.57 -12.93
N ILE A 29 10.74 -6.21 -12.70
CA ILE A 29 10.04 -5.11 -13.40
C ILE A 29 10.03 -3.86 -12.53
N MET A 30 10.52 -2.74 -13.07
CA MET A 30 10.36 -1.42 -12.47
C MET A 30 9.00 -0.83 -12.84
N ARG A 31 8.02 -0.99 -11.95
CA ARG A 31 6.69 -0.37 -12.10
C ARG A 31 6.64 1.05 -11.55
N LEU A 32 6.13 2.00 -12.36
CA LEU A 32 5.85 3.38 -11.97
C LEU A 32 4.34 3.64 -11.97
N TYR A 33 3.76 3.79 -10.79
CA TYR A 33 2.35 4.15 -10.64
C TYR A 33 2.13 5.65 -10.89
N HIS A 34 1.19 6.00 -11.76
CA HIS A 34 0.94 7.39 -12.16
C HIS A 34 -0.54 7.70 -12.39
N ASN A 35 -0.92 8.96 -12.22
CA ASN A 35 -2.24 9.51 -12.57
C ASN A 35 -2.07 10.62 -13.63
N THR A 36 -1.52 10.24 -14.79
CA THR A 36 -1.40 11.14 -15.94
C THR A 36 -2.72 11.16 -16.70
N SER A 37 -3.26 12.34 -16.96
CA SER A 37 -4.41 12.53 -17.86
C SER A 37 -3.98 12.36 -19.33
N GLU A 38 -4.90 11.93 -20.19
CA GLU A 38 -4.66 11.80 -21.63
C GLU A 38 -4.25 13.13 -22.28
N SER A 39 -4.74 14.25 -21.70
CA SER A 39 -4.41 15.62 -22.10
C SER A 39 -2.95 16.03 -21.86
N ASN A 40 -2.21 15.36 -20.97
CA ASN A 40 -0.78 15.62 -20.79
C ASN A 40 0.05 14.82 -21.79
N SER A 41 0.02 15.27 -23.04
CA SER A 41 0.74 14.68 -24.17
C SER A 41 2.25 14.58 -23.96
N VAL A 42 2.86 15.51 -23.21
CA VAL A 42 4.30 15.52 -22.92
C VAL A 42 4.69 14.36 -22.02
N VAL A 43 4.02 14.20 -20.86
CA VAL A 43 4.29 13.07 -19.95
C VAL A 43 3.90 11.75 -20.59
N ARG A 44 2.75 11.68 -21.29
CA ARG A 44 2.35 10.46 -22.00
C ARG A 44 3.40 10.05 -23.04
N GLY A 45 3.89 10.99 -23.85
CA GLY A 45 4.95 10.75 -24.82
C GLY A 45 6.29 10.33 -24.20
N MET A 46 6.63 10.85 -23.00
CA MET A 46 7.82 10.43 -22.25
C MET A 46 7.68 9.00 -21.72
N LEU A 47 6.56 8.67 -21.06
CA LEU A 47 6.29 7.32 -20.53
C LEU A 47 6.20 6.28 -21.65
N CYS A 48 5.56 6.61 -22.78
CA CYS A 48 5.53 5.73 -23.96
C CYS A 48 6.94 5.46 -24.52
N ARG A 49 7.82 6.47 -24.63
CA ARG A 49 9.21 6.23 -25.08
C ARG A 49 9.96 5.30 -24.13
N LEU A 50 9.87 5.52 -22.83
CA LEU A 50 10.52 4.66 -21.83
C LEU A 50 9.99 3.22 -21.89
N TYR A 51 8.67 3.05 -22.03
CA TYR A 51 8.04 1.74 -22.18
C TYR A 51 8.50 1.00 -23.45
N CYS A 52 8.53 1.68 -24.60
CA CYS A 52 9.01 1.09 -25.85
C CYS A 52 10.52 0.79 -25.87
N GLN A 53 11.32 1.48 -25.04
CA GLN A 53 12.77 1.34 -24.98
C GLN A 53 13.25 0.30 -23.95
N TYR A 54 12.50 0.12 -22.85
CA TYR A 54 12.92 -0.69 -21.71
C TYR A 54 11.85 -1.74 -21.34
N PRO A 55 11.99 -3.00 -21.78
CA PRO A 55 11.01 -4.07 -21.50
C PRO A 55 10.75 -4.35 -20.02
N ILE A 56 11.64 -3.93 -19.13
CA ILE A 56 11.47 -4.04 -17.67
C ILE A 56 10.70 -2.87 -17.04
N PHE A 57 10.23 -1.88 -17.81
CA PHE A 57 9.52 -0.72 -17.28
C PHE A 57 8.00 -0.85 -17.46
N ASP A 58 7.23 -0.58 -16.41
CA ASP A 58 5.76 -0.70 -16.40
C ASP A 58 5.11 0.60 -15.88
N PRO A 59 4.68 1.52 -16.77
CA PRO A 59 3.93 2.71 -16.40
C PRO A 59 2.46 2.36 -16.14
N CYS A 60 2.08 2.27 -14.87
CA CYS A 60 0.79 1.73 -14.44
C CYS A 60 -0.21 2.83 -14.02
N GLN A 61 -1.27 3.03 -14.81
CA GLN A 61 -2.22 4.14 -14.64
C GLN A 61 -3.28 3.83 -13.56
N VAL A 62 -3.21 4.52 -12.42
CA VAL A 62 -3.93 4.14 -11.18
C VAL A 62 -5.45 4.27 -11.24
N ASN A 63 -5.99 5.00 -12.21
CA ASN A 63 -7.43 5.15 -12.40
C ASN A 63 -8.11 3.90 -12.98
N HIS A 64 -7.32 3.02 -13.61
CA HIS A 64 -7.79 1.75 -14.20
C HIS A 64 -7.51 0.54 -13.30
N ILE A 65 -6.96 0.76 -12.10
CA ILE A 65 -6.77 -0.26 -11.07
C ILE A 65 -7.93 -0.15 -10.07
N TYR A 66 -8.73 -1.21 -9.94
CA TYR A 66 -9.95 -1.21 -9.12
C TYR A 66 -9.86 -2.20 -7.96
N PHE A 67 -10.53 -1.87 -6.84
CA PHE A 67 -10.68 -2.82 -5.74
C PHE A 67 -11.38 -4.11 -6.20
N PRO A 68 -11.05 -5.28 -5.59
CA PRO A 68 -11.74 -6.54 -5.85
C PRO A 68 -13.26 -6.44 -5.65
N ILE A 69 -14.01 -7.14 -6.51
CA ILE A 69 -15.47 -7.20 -6.43
C ILE A 69 -15.87 -7.80 -5.08
N GLY A 70 -16.78 -7.14 -4.36
CA GLY A 70 -17.21 -7.56 -3.03
C GLY A 70 -16.51 -6.87 -1.86
N TYR A 71 -15.50 -6.00 -2.08
CA TYR A 71 -14.95 -5.14 -1.03
C TYR A 71 -16.00 -4.14 -0.52
N LYS A 72 -16.80 -4.56 0.48
CA LYS A 72 -17.74 -3.70 1.18
C LYS A 72 -16.96 -2.78 2.11
N SER A 73 -16.75 -1.54 1.68
CA SER A 73 -16.24 -0.44 2.49
C SER A 73 -17.15 -0.16 3.70
N LYS A 74 -17.01 -0.97 4.75
CA LYS A 74 -17.55 -0.72 6.09
C LYS A 74 -16.74 0.39 6.75
N PHE A 75 -16.84 1.59 6.19
CA PHE A 75 -16.35 2.81 6.82
C PHE A 75 -17.21 3.09 8.06
N ARG A 76 -16.81 2.51 9.20
CA ARG A 76 -16.99 3.19 10.47
C ARG A 76 -15.81 4.15 10.58
N PRO A 77 -16.02 5.48 10.70
CA PRO A 77 -14.95 6.33 11.21
C PRO A 77 -14.54 5.80 12.60
N PRO A 78 -13.26 5.91 12.99
CA PRO A 78 -12.90 5.67 14.38
C PRO A 78 -13.72 6.61 15.26
N SER A 79 -14.39 6.08 16.28
CA SER A 79 -15.03 6.90 17.30
C SER A 79 -13.98 7.85 17.89
N PRO A 80 -14.27 9.15 18.09
CA PRO A 80 -13.33 10.06 18.71
C PRO A 80 -13.11 9.66 20.17
N THR A 81 -12.05 8.91 20.43
CA THR A 81 -11.50 8.73 21.77
C THR A 81 -10.94 10.07 22.21
N LEU A 82 -11.70 10.79 23.03
CA LEU A 82 -11.27 12.03 23.65
C LEU A 82 -10.16 11.73 24.67
N ASP A 83 -8.91 12.00 24.30
CA ASP A 83 -7.79 12.04 25.23
C ASP A 83 -7.90 13.30 26.12
N HIS A 84 -8.83 13.25 27.08
CA HIS A 84 -8.94 14.22 28.17
C HIS A 84 -8.97 13.51 29.52
N THR A 85 -7.81 13.47 30.16
CA THR A 85 -7.63 13.01 31.53
C THR A 85 -8.12 14.08 32.52
N SER A 86 -9.31 13.90 33.08
CA SER A 86 -9.75 14.58 34.30
C SER A 86 -10.80 13.74 35.04
N SER A 87 -10.75 13.74 36.38
CA SER A 87 -11.78 13.19 37.25
C SER A 87 -13.13 13.95 37.08
N THR A 88 -14.30 13.51 37.57
CA THR A 88 -14.57 12.84 38.86
C THR A 88 -15.99 12.23 38.89
N THR A 89 -16.16 11.08 39.58
CA THR A 89 -17.35 10.59 40.33
C THR A 89 -18.79 10.51 39.74
N THR A 90 -19.46 9.40 40.13
CA THR A 90 -20.89 9.22 40.52
C THR A 90 -22.04 9.05 39.50
N THR A 91 -22.52 7.79 39.41
CA THR A 91 -23.89 7.35 39.82
C THR A 91 -25.10 7.43 38.85
N THR A 92 -25.37 6.28 38.21
CA THR A 92 -26.67 5.61 37.92
C THR A 92 -27.94 6.39 37.54
N HIS A 93 -28.68 5.90 36.52
CA HIS A 93 -29.96 5.17 36.77
C HIS A 93 -30.46 4.32 35.57
N LYS A 94 -31.48 3.48 35.82
CA LYS A 94 -32.15 2.58 34.84
C LYS A 94 -33.50 3.17 34.38
N SER A 95 -33.96 2.85 33.15
CA SER A 95 -35.22 2.09 32.89
C SER A 95 -35.79 2.19 31.46
N THR A 96 -35.84 1.05 30.79
CA THR A 96 -36.93 0.49 29.97
C THR A 96 -38.27 1.25 29.85
N LYS A 97 -38.81 1.41 28.61
CA LYS A 97 -40.15 0.89 28.22
C LYS A 97 -40.51 0.88 26.72
N GLN A 98 -41.37 -0.10 26.40
CA GLN A 98 -42.25 -0.36 25.24
C GLN A 98 -43.34 0.73 25.03
N MET A 99 -44.18 0.84 23.98
CA MET A 99 -44.40 0.20 22.63
C MET A 99 -45.72 0.78 22.00
N VAL A 100 -46.19 0.27 20.84
CA VAL A 100 -47.62 0.16 20.36
C VAL A 100 -48.20 1.15 19.30
N SER A 101 -48.76 0.55 18.21
CA SER A 101 -49.81 0.95 17.19
C SER A 101 -49.73 2.31 16.45
N LYS A 102 -50.38 2.56 15.28
CA LYS A 102 -51.56 2.00 14.53
C LYS A 102 -51.27 1.89 13.00
N GLU A 103 -51.94 1.16 12.10
CA GLU A 103 -53.30 0.55 11.97
C GLU A 103 -54.36 1.43 11.22
N TYR A 104 -55.46 0.81 10.72
CA TYR A 104 -56.43 1.21 9.64
C TYR A 104 -55.93 1.02 8.18
N GLY A 105 -56.71 0.63 7.16
CA GLY A 105 -58.14 0.23 7.03
C GLY A 105 -58.88 0.99 5.89
N GLU A 106 -59.86 0.51 5.11
CA GLU A 106 -60.40 -0.86 4.83
C GLU A 106 -61.45 -0.81 3.65
N PHE A 107 -62.21 -1.89 3.37
CA PHE A 107 -63.33 -2.05 2.36
C PHE A 107 -62.92 -2.13 0.85
N ILE A 108 -63.40 -3.04 -0.06
CA ILE A 108 -64.72 -3.68 -0.42
C ILE A 108 -65.44 -2.88 -1.54
N ASP A 109 -66.02 -3.42 -2.64
CA ASP A 109 -66.78 -4.70 -2.88
C ASP A 109 -66.60 -5.38 -4.29
N ASN A 110 -67.65 -6.04 -4.84
CA ASN A 110 -67.80 -6.90 -6.04
C ASN A 110 -67.86 -6.13 -7.41
N ASN A 111 -67.94 -6.70 -8.64
CA ASN A 111 -68.57 -7.96 -9.09
C ASN A 111 -68.14 -8.50 -10.51
N GLU A 112 -68.73 -9.62 -10.93
CA GLU A 112 -68.64 -10.46 -12.17
C GLU A 112 -68.15 -9.89 -13.54
N GLY A 113 -67.55 -10.77 -14.38
CA GLY A 113 -67.43 -10.58 -15.85
C GLY A 113 -66.70 -11.71 -16.61
N ARG A 114 -67.31 -12.29 -17.67
CA ARG A 114 -66.70 -13.31 -18.56
C ARG A 114 -65.76 -12.69 -19.61
N GLY A 115 -64.63 -13.33 -19.90
CA GLY A 115 -63.82 -13.05 -21.10
C GLY A 115 -62.64 -14.02 -21.27
N SER A 116 -62.57 -14.75 -22.39
CA SER A 116 -61.49 -15.70 -22.69
C SER A 116 -60.41 -15.09 -23.57
N ASN A 117 -59.13 -15.30 -23.23
CA ASN A 117 -58.02 -15.29 -24.18
C ASN A 117 -56.84 -16.11 -23.64
N LEU A 118 -56.10 -16.78 -24.53
CA LEU A 118 -54.86 -17.48 -24.19
C LEU A 118 -53.68 -16.52 -24.23
N GLU A 119 -53.15 -16.14 -23.06
CA GLU A 119 -51.75 -15.70 -22.95
C GLU A 119 -50.92 -16.77 -22.23
N THR A 120 -49.78 -17.15 -22.82
CA THR A 120 -48.85 -18.11 -22.22
C THR A 120 -48.02 -17.44 -21.11
N VAL A 121 -48.60 -17.39 -19.90
CA VAL A 121 -47.93 -16.86 -18.72
C VAL A 121 -46.72 -17.74 -18.34
N ALA A 122 -45.52 -17.29 -18.72
CA ALA A 122 -44.28 -17.88 -18.22
C ALA A 122 -44.28 -17.87 -16.67
N PRO A 123 -43.98 -18.99 -15.98
CA PRO A 123 -44.23 -19.18 -14.55
C PRO A 123 -43.70 -18.02 -13.69
N GLU A 124 -44.48 -17.60 -12.70
CA GLU A 124 -44.19 -16.37 -11.96
C GLU A 124 -42.86 -16.41 -11.19
N GLU A 125 -42.44 -17.59 -10.72
CA GLU A 125 -41.09 -17.81 -10.18
C GLU A 125 -39.97 -17.49 -11.18
N SER A 126 -40.14 -17.82 -12.47
CA SER A 126 -39.15 -17.51 -13.51
C SER A 126 -39.04 -16.00 -13.74
N ARG A 127 -40.19 -15.29 -13.77
CA ARG A 127 -40.26 -13.83 -13.88
C ARG A 127 -39.70 -13.15 -12.63
N GLN A 128 -40.00 -13.66 -11.44
CA GLN A 128 -39.51 -13.11 -10.17
C GLN A 128 -38.00 -13.40 -9.97
N THR A 129 -37.50 -14.56 -10.38
CA THR A 129 -36.07 -14.91 -10.36
C THR A 129 -35.29 -14.08 -11.37
N THR A 130 -35.82 -13.88 -12.58
CA THR A 130 -35.22 -13.00 -13.58
C THR A 130 -35.22 -11.53 -13.11
N ARG A 131 -36.29 -11.07 -12.44
CA ARG A 131 -36.33 -9.74 -11.79
C ARG A 131 -35.33 -9.62 -10.64
N LYS A 132 -35.16 -10.66 -9.80
CA LYS A 132 -34.15 -10.71 -8.72
C LYS A 132 -32.72 -10.68 -9.29
N LEU A 133 -32.42 -11.46 -10.33
CA LEU A 133 -31.14 -11.44 -11.04
C LEU A 133 -30.88 -10.09 -11.75
N SER A 134 -31.91 -9.49 -12.36
CA SER A 134 -31.83 -8.16 -12.97
C SER A 134 -31.57 -7.07 -11.93
N ALA A 135 -32.23 -7.12 -10.77
CA ALA A 135 -32.00 -6.22 -9.64
C ALA A 135 -30.62 -6.42 -9.01
N TYR A 136 -30.17 -7.68 -8.87
CA TYR A 136 -28.84 -8.03 -8.39
C TYR A 136 -27.75 -7.48 -9.34
N HIS A 137 -27.84 -7.77 -10.65
CA HIS A 137 -26.95 -7.17 -11.66
C HIS A 137 -27.01 -5.65 -11.62
N LYS A 138 -28.20 -5.03 -11.58
CA LYS A 138 -28.32 -3.57 -11.44
C LYS A 138 -27.68 -3.05 -10.15
N SER A 139 -27.70 -3.79 -9.03
CA SER A 139 -26.99 -3.40 -7.81
C SER A 139 -25.46 -3.49 -7.94
N ILE A 140 -24.95 -4.50 -8.66
CA ILE A 140 -23.53 -4.67 -8.99
C ILE A 140 -23.06 -3.54 -9.92
N TYR A 141 -23.83 -3.22 -10.96
CA TYR A 141 -23.50 -2.18 -11.94
C TYR A 141 -23.72 -0.75 -11.45
N LYS A 142 -24.65 -0.51 -10.50
CA LYS A 142 -24.93 0.83 -9.96
C LYS A 142 -23.93 1.25 -8.86
N ALA A 143 -23.19 0.31 -8.28
CA ALA A 143 -22.05 0.61 -7.43
C ALA A 143 -20.82 0.92 -8.28
N LYS A 144 -20.62 2.20 -8.66
CA LYS A 144 -19.41 2.65 -9.38
C LYS A 144 -18.16 2.11 -8.67
N ARG A 145 -17.39 1.25 -9.33
CA ARG A 145 -16.14 0.71 -8.79
C ARG A 145 -15.15 1.86 -8.61
N ARG A 146 -14.88 2.24 -7.35
CA ARG A 146 -13.84 3.20 -6.99
C ARG A 146 -12.49 2.66 -7.50
N SER A 147 -11.70 3.49 -8.17
CA SER A 147 -10.31 3.14 -8.50
C SER A 147 -9.38 3.38 -7.32
N TYR A 148 -8.17 2.83 -7.36
CA TYR A 148 -7.14 3.18 -6.39
C TYR A 148 -6.64 4.63 -6.58
N GLY A 149 -6.69 5.17 -7.80
CA GLY A 149 -6.48 6.60 -8.06
C GLY A 149 -7.51 7.51 -7.35
N GLU A 150 -8.76 7.08 -7.24
CA GLU A 150 -9.83 7.76 -6.48
C GLU A 150 -9.77 7.48 -4.96
N ALA A 151 -8.93 6.54 -4.50
CA ALA A 151 -8.90 6.07 -3.12
C ALA A 151 -7.64 6.44 -2.32
N PHE A 152 -6.54 6.75 -3.00
CA PHE A 152 -5.23 6.97 -2.40
C PHE A 152 -4.59 8.27 -2.90
N VAL A 153 -3.90 8.99 -2.00
CA VAL A 153 -2.94 10.02 -2.38
C VAL A 153 -1.76 9.40 -3.13
N GLY A 154 -1.09 10.18 -3.99
CA GLY A 154 -0.06 9.68 -4.92
C GLY A 154 1.01 8.77 -4.30
N LYS A 155 1.51 9.15 -3.12
CA LYS A 155 2.54 8.42 -2.38
C LYS A 155 2.11 7.04 -1.85
N MET A 156 0.82 6.73 -1.83
CA MET A 156 0.28 5.43 -1.44
C MET A 156 0.19 4.44 -2.62
N TRP A 157 0.20 4.90 -3.87
CA TRP A 157 0.06 4.02 -5.04
C TRP A 157 1.21 3.02 -5.17
N ARG A 158 2.39 3.34 -4.64
CA ARG A 158 3.54 2.43 -4.54
C ARG A 158 3.33 1.21 -3.63
N PHE A 159 2.24 1.17 -2.86
CA PHE A 159 1.84 0.00 -2.05
C PHE A 159 0.83 -0.91 -2.77
N LEU A 160 0.33 -0.54 -3.97
CA LEU A 160 -0.57 -1.39 -4.76
C LEU A 160 -0.03 -2.81 -5.09
N PRO A 161 1.29 -3.06 -5.22
CA PRO A 161 1.82 -4.42 -5.35
C PRO A 161 1.44 -5.35 -4.20
N MET A 162 1.06 -4.84 -3.02
CA MET A 162 0.54 -5.66 -1.91
C MET A 162 -0.72 -6.46 -2.28
N ALA A 163 -1.52 -6.00 -3.26
CA ALA A 163 -2.77 -6.62 -3.68
C ALA A 163 -2.77 -7.19 -5.12
N ASP A 164 -1.68 -7.04 -5.87
CA ASP A 164 -1.62 -7.47 -7.27
C ASP A 164 -1.39 -8.98 -7.43
N PRO A 165 -2.33 -9.77 -7.99
CA PRO A 165 -2.15 -11.21 -8.17
C PRO A 165 -1.04 -11.60 -9.15
N LEU A 166 -0.55 -10.69 -9.98
CA LEU A 166 0.54 -10.94 -10.93
C LEU A 166 1.94 -10.68 -10.33
N VAL A 167 2.00 -10.19 -9.09
CA VAL A 167 3.24 -9.93 -8.36
C VAL A 167 3.53 -11.05 -7.37
N SER A 168 4.70 -11.68 -7.49
CA SER A 168 5.22 -12.65 -6.52
C SER A 168 5.92 -11.94 -5.35
N GLU A 169 6.83 -11.00 -5.64
CA GLU A 169 7.58 -10.18 -4.69
C GLU A 169 7.61 -8.72 -5.15
N PHE A 170 7.64 -7.77 -4.21
CA PHE A 170 7.78 -6.35 -4.52
C PHE A 170 8.79 -5.65 -3.62
N LEU A 171 9.45 -4.63 -4.17
CA LEU A 171 10.32 -3.69 -3.48
C LEU A 171 9.75 -2.29 -3.66
N VAL A 172 9.61 -1.52 -2.58
CA VAL A 172 9.13 -0.14 -2.63
C VAL A 172 10.31 0.81 -2.45
N ARG A 173 10.54 1.70 -3.43
CA ARG A 173 11.62 2.69 -3.44
C ARG A 173 11.09 4.10 -3.73
N ASP A 174 11.83 5.10 -3.29
CA ASP A 174 11.66 6.47 -3.79
C ASP A 174 12.34 6.59 -5.16
N ILE A 175 11.74 7.34 -6.10
CA ILE A 175 12.25 7.43 -7.50
C ILE A 175 13.57 8.21 -7.61
N ASP A 176 13.94 8.97 -6.58
CA ASP A 176 15.23 9.68 -6.47
C ASP A 176 16.36 8.80 -5.88
N SER A 177 16.05 7.60 -5.38
CA SER A 177 17.02 6.71 -4.73
C SER A 177 17.84 5.86 -5.71
N VAL A 178 19.14 5.73 -5.45
CA VAL A 178 20.07 4.91 -6.22
C VAL A 178 20.10 3.48 -5.68
N ILE A 179 19.89 2.49 -6.55
CA ILE A 179 19.99 1.07 -6.18
C ILE A 179 21.46 0.73 -5.93
N LEU A 180 21.85 0.63 -4.67
CA LEU A 180 23.20 0.24 -4.27
C LEU A 180 23.32 -1.29 -4.27
N SER A 181 24.48 -1.83 -4.65
CA SER A 181 24.73 -3.29 -4.53
C SER A 181 24.62 -3.81 -3.09
N ARG A 182 24.74 -2.92 -2.10
CA ARG A 182 24.45 -3.16 -0.67
C ARG A 182 22.97 -3.48 -0.40
N GLU A 183 22.07 -2.78 -1.09
CA GLU A 183 20.63 -3.05 -1.05
C GLU A 183 20.34 -4.42 -1.65
N VAL A 184 20.89 -4.68 -2.85
CA VAL A 184 20.73 -5.94 -3.58
C VAL A 184 21.16 -7.13 -2.73
N ALA A 185 22.28 -7.02 -2.01
CA ALA A 185 22.75 -8.07 -1.10
C ALA A 185 21.77 -8.32 0.06
N ALA A 186 21.23 -7.27 0.68
CA ALA A 186 20.24 -7.38 1.75
C ALA A 186 18.88 -7.93 1.27
N VAL A 187 18.45 -7.58 0.04
CA VAL A 187 17.27 -8.15 -0.61
C VAL A 187 17.49 -9.62 -0.95
N ASN A 188 18.63 -9.98 -1.53
CA ASN A 188 18.97 -11.38 -1.85
C ASN A 188 19.01 -12.25 -0.58
N GLN A 189 19.56 -11.73 0.53
CA GLN A 189 19.53 -12.43 1.82
C GLN A 189 18.09 -12.64 2.35
N TRP A 190 17.20 -11.65 2.18
CA TRP A 190 15.78 -11.81 2.52
C TRP A 190 15.05 -12.85 1.65
N LEU A 191 15.38 -12.90 0.35
CA LEU A 191 14.78 -13.81 -0.61
C LEU A 191 15.27 -15.25 -0.46
N ALA A 192 16.58 -15.45 -0.33
CA ALA A 192 17.21 -16.77 -0.30
C ALA A 192 17.39 -17.36 1.11
N ASN A 193 17.52 -16.53 2.15
CA ASN A 193 17.91 -16.97 3.49
C ASN A 193 16.88 -16.61 4.59
N SER A 194 15.63 -16.31 4.22
CA SER A 194 14.56 -16.09 5.22
C SER A 194 13.18 -16.51 4.71
N THR A 195 12.26 -16.79 5.64
CA THR A 195 10.83 -17.00 5.38
C THR A 195 9.97 -15.75 5.66
N ALA A 196 10.60 -14.60 5.96
CA ALA A 196 9.92 -13.39 6.38
C ALA A 196 8.99 -12.82 5.28
N LEU A 197 7.76 -12.47 5.64
CA LEU A 197 6.78 -11.85 4.76
C LEU A 197 7.22 -10.48 4.25
N VAL A 198 7.89 -9.69 5.10
CA VAL A 198 8.31 -8.30 4.83
C VAL A 198 9.82 -8.10 5.03
N HIS A 199 10.40 -7.22 4.21
CA HIS A 199 11.78 -6.73 4.31
C HIS A 199 11.80 -5.24 4.64
N ILE A 200 12.72 -4.81 5.50
CA ILE A 200 12.89 -3.42 5.92
C ILE A 200 14.39 -3.09 5.95
N MET A 201 14.78 -1.88 5.54
CA MET A 201 16.17 -1.42 5.59
C MET A 201 16.30 -0.05 6.28
N ARG A 202 17.11 0.04 7.34
CA ARG A 202 17.41 1.27 8.08
C ARG A 202 18.92 1.52 8.03
N ASP A 203 19.34 2.40 7.12
CA ASP A 203 20.73 2.45 6.63
C ASP A 203 21.45 3.79 6.89
N HIS A 204 20.83 4.68 7.66
CA HIS A 204 21.31 6.04 7.95
C HIS A 204 20.86 6.47 9.35
N PRO A 205 21.58 7.34 10.09
CA PRO A 205 21.16 7.78 11.43
C PRO A 205 19.79 8.47 11.50
N SER A 206 19.26 8.96 10.37
CA SER A 206 17.91 9.53 10.27
C SER A 206 16.83 8.52 9.88
N HIS A 207 17.17 7.25 9.61
CA HIS A 207 16.22 6.20 9.19
C HIS A 207 15.44 5.59 10.36
N ASN A 208 14.88 6.46 11.21
CA ASN A 208 14.17 6.14 12.45
C ASN A 208 12.68 5.73 12.24
N GLY A 209 12.32 5.26 11.04
CA GLY A 209 10.98 4.75 10.73
C GLY A 209 10.85 3.26 11.02
N LEU A 210 9.76 2.83 11.68
CA LEU A 210 9.46 1.42 11.92
C LEU A 210 9.42 0.62 10.61
N ILE A 211 8.74 1.16 9.60
CA ILE A 211 8.89 0.78 8.19
C ILE A 211 9.04 2.08 7.41
N LEU A 212 10.13 2.22 6.65
CA LEU A 212 10.39 3.40 5.84
C LEU A 212 9.73 3.25 4.47
N ALA A 213 8.89 4.21 4.08
CA ALA A 213 7.98 4.04 2.95
C ALA A 213 8.67 3.78 1.59
N GLY A 214 9.93 4.20 1.43
CA GLY A 214 10.79 3.93 0.26
C GLY A 214 11.95 2.97 0.50
N MET A 215 11.99 2.20 1.60
CA MET A 215 13.08 1.25 1.93
C MET A 215 12.53 -0.09 2.50
N TRP A 216 11.48 -0.63 1.87
CA TRP A 216 10.86 -1.89 2.30
C TRP A 216 10.43 -2.77 1.12
N GLY A 217 9.91 -3.97 1.41
CA GLY A 217 9.39 -4.91 0.41
C GLY A 217 8.55 -6.03 1.04
N GLY A 218 7.90 -6.84 0.22
CA GLY A 218 7.09 -7.96 0.68
C GLY A 218 6.91 -9.08 -0.35
N SER A 219 6.75 -10.31 0.12
CA SER A 219 6.52 -11.50 -0.74
C SER A 219 5.07 -11.94 -0.68
N ARG A 220 4.36 -11.78 -1.80
CA ARG A 220 3.03 -12.35 -1.99
C ARG A 220 3.06 -13.87 -2.12
N THR A 221 4.16 -14.45 -2.60
CA THR A 221 4.41 -15.90 -2.55
C THR A 221 4.34 -16.43 -1.11
N ARG A 222 4.88 -15.68 -0.13
CA ARG A 222 4.85 -16.05 1.30
C ARG A 222 3.55 -15.68 2.02
N GLY A 223 2.81 -14.65 1.57
CA GLY A 223 1.61 -14.20 2.29
C GLY A 223 0.72 -13.18 1.58
N GLY A 224 0.47 -13.37 0.28
CA GLY A 224 -0.30 -12.44 -0.56
C GLY A 224 -1.70 -12.10 -0.04
N ALA A 225 -2.40 -13.05 0.61
CA ALA A 225 -3.68 -12.77 1.26
C ALA A 225 -3.54 -11.77 2.41
N LYS A 226 -2.52 -11.92 3.27
CA LYS A 226 -2.26 -11.00 4.39
C LYS A 226 -1.84 -9.62 3.91
N LEU A 227 -0.96 -9.54 2.89
CA LEU A 227 -0.60 -8.29 2.21
C LEU A 227 -1.82 -7.58 1.60
N THR A 228 -2.72 -8.33 0.95
CA THR A 228 -3.98 -7.79 0.40
C THR A 228 -4.87 -7.22 1.51
N SER A 229 -5.01 -7.93 2.63
CA SER A 229 -5.77 -7.46 3.80
C SER A 229 -5.18 -6.20 4.42
N MET A 230 -3.85 -6.09 4.56
CA MET A 230 -3.20 -4.89 5.09
C MET A 230 -3.42 -3.66 4.19
N LEU A 231 -3.29 -3.80 2.86
CA LEU A 231 -3.60 -2.70 1.93
C LEU A 231 -5.09 -2.31 1.97
N ALA A 232 -5.97 -3.31 2.06
CA ALA A 232 -7.41 -3.12 2.22
C ALA A 232 -7.79 -2.49 3.58
N ALA A 233 -6.92 -2.61 4.59
CA ALA A 233 -7.06 -1.96 5.89
C ALA A 233 -6.60 -0.48 5.82
N MET A 234 -5.47 -0.19 5.15
CA MET A 234 -5.03 1.16 4.82
C MET A 234 -6.09 1.96 4.08
N ALA A 235 -6.76 1.35 3.09
CA ALA A 235 -7.78 1.99 2.24
C ALA A 235 -9.05 2.47 2.99
N ARG A 236 -9.18 2.16 4.28
CA ARG A 236 -10.25 2.67 5.15
C ARG A 236 -9.98 4.09 5.65
N TRP A 237 -8.72 4.53 5.65
CA TRP A 237 -8.33 5.84 6.17
C TRP A 237 -8.65 6.96 5.17
N PRO A 238 -9.13 8.13 5.65
CA PRO A 238 -9.35 9.28 4.77
C PRO A 238 -8.00 9.71 4.16
N PRO A 239 -7.92 9.93 2.83
CA PRO A 239 -6.73 10.46 2.18
C PRO A 239 -6.33 11.81 2.78
N ARG A 240 -5.04 11.99 3.12
CA ARG A 240 -4.51 13.28 3.61
C ARG A 240 -3.18 13.55 2.90
N ASP A 241 -3.02 14.77 2.38
CA ASP A 241 -1.74 15.21 1.81
C ASP A 241 -0.84 15.78 2.92
N VAL A 242 -0.35 14.88 3.78
CA VAL A 242 0.69 15.17 4.77
C VAL A 242 1.94 14.36 4.43
N TRP A 243 3.12 14.89 4.73
CA TRP A 243 4.37 14.39 4.16
C TRP A 243 4.63 12.91 4.47
N ASP A 244 4.32 12.44 5.68
CA ASP A 244 4.54 11.07 6.18
C ASP A 244 3.32 10.13 6.09
N TYR A 245 2.22 10.52 5.43
CA TYR A 245 0.93 9.81 5.50
C TYR A 245 1.04 8.29 5.22
N ASP A 246 1.88 7.90 4.27
CA ASP A 246 2.13 6.52 3.89
C ASP A 246 2.96 5.76 4.94
N GLN A 247 4.02 6.37 5.48
CA GLN A 247 4.78 5.86 6.61
C GLN A 247 3.94 5.74 7.90
N ALA A 248 2.99 6.66 8.11
CA ALA A 248 2.02 6.59 9.20
C ALA A 248 1.02 5.43 9.04
N LEU A 249 0.63 5.09 7.81
CA LEU A 249 -0.20 3.91 7.52
C LEU A 249 0.58 2.60 7.59
N LEU A 250 1.85 2.56 7.18
CA LEU A 250 2.73 1.41 7.41
C LEU A 250 2.90 1.12 8.92
N ARG A 251 3.16 2.16 9.72
CA ARG A 251 3.22 2.10 11.19
C ARG A 251 1.94 1.51 11.81
N ARG A 252 0.77 1.83 11.24
CA ARG A 252 -0.53 1.51 11.85
C ARG A 252 -1.14 0.18 11.37
N GLU A 253 -0.99 -0.13 10.09
CA GLU A 253 -1.73 -1.21 9.41
C GLU A 253 -0.81 -2.34 8.90
N VAL A 254 0.53 -2.20 8.98
CA VAL A 254 1.49 -3.25 8.59
C VAL A 254 2.41 -3.66 9.74
N TRP A 255 3.06 -2.71 10.42
CA TRP A 255 4.01 -3.03 11.51
C TRP A 255 3.48 -4.03 12.55
N PRO A 256 2.28 -3.86 13.17
CA PRO A 256 1.77 -4.83 14.14
C PRO A 256 1.44 -6.20 13.55
N GLU A 257 1.19 -6.27 12.24
CA GLU A 257 0.85 -7.52 11.53
C GLU A 257 2.09 -8.34 11.15
N VAL A 258 3.30 -7.76 11.15
CA VAL A 258 4.51 -8.42 10.61
C VAL A 258 5.62 -8.66 11.64
N LEU A 259 5.37 -8.41 12.94
CA LEU A 259 6.35 -8.59 14.03
C LEU A 259 6.98 -10.00 14.08
N ASP A 260 6.20 -11.04 13.75
CA ASP A 260 6.62 -12.44 13.67
C ASP A 260 7.23 -12.85 12.32
N SER A 261 7.14 -11.99 11.30
CA SER A 261 7.46 -12.33 9.90
C SER A 261 8.05 -11.15 9.13
N LEU A 262 9.07 -10.50 9.71
CA LEU A 262 9.87 -9.49 9.04
C LEU A 262 11.36 -9.79 9.17
N LEU A 263 12.14 -9.33 8.19
CA LEU A 263 13.59 -9.21 8.27
C LEU A 263 13.97 -7.74 8.11
N ALA A 264 14.44 -7.12 9.18
CA ALA A 264 14.99 -5.77 9.16
C ALA A 264 16.52 -5.84 9.06
N HIS A 265 17.11 -5.21 8.05
CA HIS A 265 18.54 -4.92 8.00
C HIS A 265 18.77 -3.51 8.55
N ASP A 266 19.61 -3.38 9.58
CA ASP A 266 19.65 -2.18 10.40
C ASP A 266 21.07 -1.84 10.88
N SER A 267 21.58 -0.69 10.44
CA SER A 267 22.92 -0.20 10.78
C SER A 267 22.99 0.57 12.10
N TYR A 268 21.87 1.04 12.66
CA TYR A 268 21.88 2.04 13.75
C TYR A 268 20.88 1.77 14.88
N PHE A 269 19.75 1.12 14.61
CA PHE A 269 18.64 0.91 15.54
C PHE A 269 18.42 -0.56 15.93
N CYS A 270 19.29 -1.47 15.48
CA CYS A 270 19.16 -2.93 15.66
C CYS A 270 18.87 -3.40 17.11
N ALA A 271 19.33 -2.63 18.11
CA ALA A 271 19.20 -2.92 19.54
C ALA A 271 18.30 -1.91 20.29
N ASN A 272 17.70 -0.94 19.60
CA ASN A 272 16.81 0.05 20.19
C ASN A 272 15.40 -0.58 20.40
N PRO A 273 14.86 -0.60 21.64
CA PRO A 273 13.57 -1.22 21.94
C PRO A 273 12.39 -0.75 21.09
N HIS A 274 12.41 0.49 20.58
CA HIS A 274 11.34 0.99 19.72
C HIS A 274 11.21 0.21 18.40
N PHE A 275 12.30 -0.39 17.91
CA PHE A 275 12.36 -1.07 16.61
C PHE A 275 12.39 -2.59 16.71
N GLN A 276 12.20 -3.14 17.92
CA GLN A 276 12.21 -4.58 18.15
C GLN A 276 10.95 -5.25 17.58
N SER A 277 11.15 -6.11 16.59
CA SER A 277 10.26 -7.22 16.24
C SER A 277 10.52 -8.43 17.17
N HIS A 278 9.72 -9.48 17.06
CA HIS A 278 9.97 -10.73 17.81
C HIS A 278 11.26 -11.42 17.35
N HIS A 279 11.70 -11.16 16.12
CA HIS A 279 13.05 -11.47 15.63
C HIS A 279 13.98 -10.26 15.77
N ARG A 280 15.27 -10.50 16.04
CA ARG A 280 16.29 -9.43 16.03
C ARG A 280 16.53 -8.90 14.61
N SER A 281 16.87 -7.62 14.50
CA SER A 281 17.36 -7.05 13.24
C SER A 281 18.70 -7.67 12.84
N ALA A 282 18.91 -7.87 11.54
CA ALA A 282 20.17 -8.30 10.98
C ALA A 282 21.09 -7.09 10.70
N PRO A 283 22.41 -7.25 10.78
CA PRO A 283 23.37 -6.31 10.19
C PRO A 283 23.34 -6.43 8.65
N PHE A 284 23.77 -5.41 7.92
CA PHE A 284 23.84 -5.49 6.45
C PHE A 284 24.96 -6.45 5.99
N PRO A 285 24.72 -7.30 4.97
CA PRO A 285 25.67 -8.34 4.53
C PRO A 285 26.90 -7.83 3.76
N THR A 286 27.09 -6.51 3.64
CA THR A 286 28.23 -5.91 2.90
C THR A 286 28.69 -4.61 3.54
N ARG A 287 30.00 -4.38 3.57
CA ARG A 287 30.60 -3.11 4.04
C ARG A 287 30.06 -1.91 3.25
N ARG A 288 29.81 -0.78 3.93
CA ARG A 288 29.41 0.45 3.26
C ARG A 288 30.52 0.94 2.31
N LYS A 289 30.15 1.34 1.10
CA LYS A 289 31.06 1.99 0.15
C LYS A 289 30.97 3.50 0.31
N GLY A 290 32.03 4.11 0.83
CA GLY A 290 32.04 5.54 1.17
C GLY A 290 30.97 5.88 2.20
N ARG A 291 30.16 6.90 1.90
CA ARG A 291 29.05 7.37 2.75
C ARG A 291 27.67 7.08 2.15
N TYR A 292 27.57 6.29 1.08
CA TYR A 292 26.29 6.00 0.44
C TYR A 292 25.44 5.04 1.28
N PHE A 293 24.12 5.22 1.24
CA PHE A 293 23.15 4.43 2.01
C PHE A 293 21.93 4.03 1.18
N VAL A 294 21.25 2.95 1.57
CA VAL A 294 19.98 2.52 0.97
C VAL A 294 18.94 3.60 1.20
N GLY A 295 18.41 4.19 0.12
CA GLY A 295 17.55 5.39 0.18
C GLY A 295 18.27 6.71 -0.12
N TRP A 296 19.60 6.71 -0.34
CA TRP A 296 20.32 7.85 -0.89
C TRP A 296 20.13 7.95 -2.41
N GLY A 297 20.14 9.18 -2.92
CA GLY A 297 20.48 9.50 -4.31
C GLY A 297 21.03 10.92 -4.44
N PRO A 298 21.36 11.40 -5.65
CA PRO A 298 22.10 12.65 -5.85
C PRO A 298 21.47 13.90 -5.21
N LEU A 299 20.14 13.97 -5.11
CA LEU A 299 19.43 15.07 -4.42
C LEU A 299 19.69 15.08 -2.90
N ARG A 300 19.99 13.91 -2.33
CA ARG A 300 20.29 13.65 -0.91
C ARG A 300 21.80 13.65 -0.61
N ASN A 301 22.62 14.21 -1.51
CA ASN A 301 24.07 14.37 -1.28
C ASN A 301 24.41 15.15 0.01
N HIS A 302 23.52 16.05 0.43
CA HIS A 302 23.65 16.83 1.66
C HIS A 302 23.50 16.00 2.95
N GLU A 303 22.98 14.76 2.86
CA GLU A 303 22.82 13.83 3.99
C GLU A 303 24.06 12.93 4.19
N LEU A 304 24.94 12.81 3.18
CA LEU A 304 26.15 11.98 3.25
C LEU A 304 27.11 12.35 4.41
N PRO A 305 27.30 13.62 4.80
CA PRO A 305 28.14 13.97 5.94
C PRO A 305 27.61 13.47 7.29
N SER A 306 26.30 13.27 7.45
CA SER A 306 25.71 12.83 8.72
C SER A 306 25.77 11.33 8.96
N ILE A 307 26.24 10.52 7.99
CA ILE A 307 26.66 9.13 8.24
C ILE A 307 27.73 9.11 9.36
N SER A 308 27.41 8.40 10.44
CA SER A 308 28.24 8.23 11.63
C SER A 308 28.74 6.79 11.75
N ILE A 309 29.56 6.52 12.76
CA ILE A 309 30.02 5.15 13.06
C ILE A 309 28.85 4.31 13.57
N CYS A 310 28.66 3.11 13.02
CA CYS A 310 27.67 2.16 13.50
C CYS A 310 27.91 1.77 14.97
N PRO A 311 26.86 1.67 15.80
CA PRO A 311 26.93 1.02 17.10
C PRO A 311 27.52 -0.39 16.96
N HIS A 312 28.40 -0.79 17.86
CA HIS A 312 29.12 -2.08 17.81
C HIS A 312 28.15 -3.26 17.64
N GLN A 313 27.05 -3.24 18.40
CA GLN A 313 26.00 -4.25 18.38
C GLN A 313 25.18 -4.33 17.08
N CYS A 314 25.35 -3.39 16.13
CA CYS A 314 24.71 -3.40 14.81
C CYS A 314 25.66 -3.72 13.65
N ARG A 315 26.94 -3.99 13.93
CA ARG A 315 27.91 -4.46 12.94
C ARG A 315 27.81 -6.00 12.80
N PRO A 316 28.19 -6.61 11.66
CA PRO A 316 28.23 -8.06 11.55
C PRO A 316 29.16 -8.68 12.61
N PRO A 317 28.79 -9.80 13.26
CA PRO A 317 29.63 -10.45 14.27
C PRO A 317 31.07 -10.66 13.81
N ASP A 318 31.24 -11.14 12.58
CA ASP A 318 32.54 -11.46 11.97
C ASP A 318 33.28 -10.24 11.39
N HIS A 319 32.65 -9.06 11.39
CA HIS A 319 33.15 -7.83 10.76
C HIS A 319 32.93 -6.58 11.64
N GLN A 320 33.37 -6.65 12.90
CA GLN A 320 33.34 -5.51 13.82
C GLN A 320 34.25 -4.33 13.39
N ASP A 321 35.17 -4.57 12.45
CA ASP A 321 36.01 -3.55 11.79
C ASP A 321 35.22 -2.66 10.82
N TRP A 322 34.01 -3.07 10.40
CA TRP A 322 33.11 -2.25 9.58
C TRP A 322 32.49 -1.15 10.46
N THR A 323 33.29 -0.15 10.81
CA THR A 323 32.86 1.03 11.58
C THR A 323 31.82 1.85 10.83
N LEU A 324 31.97 1.98 9.50
CA LEU A 324 30.87 2.26 8.58
C LEU A 324 30.31 0.92 8.08
N CYS A 325 29.53 0.29 8.95
CA CYS A 325 28.67 -0.84 8.60
C CYS A 325 27.48 -0.37 7.75
#